data_AF-A0AAW1F0A5-F1
#
_entry.id   AF-A0AAW1F0A5-F1
#
_cell.length_a   1.000
_cell.length_b   1.000
_cell.length_c   1.000
_cell.angle_alpha   90.00
_cell.angle_beta   90.00
_cell.angle_gamma   90.00
#
_symmetry.space_group_name_H-M   'P 1'
#
loop_
_entity.id
_entity.type
_entity.pdbx_description
1 polymer ?
#
loop_
_entity_poly.entity_id
_entity_poly.type
_entity_poly.pdbx_seq_one_letter_code
_entity_poly.pdbx_strand_id
1 'polypeptide(L)'
;MLFDVRQFCFISDEVAMVQWRHAEAIGSRIKDVNVFIGAMTTAHARLMLYDLYTLQERVLYCDTDSIVFTSRAGDMIPPLGSYLGDLTDEINDGDVCGPPEEDYITEFVSGGPKCYAYYTRDGKTQVKCKGVTLNAKNAAVVTPASLVGLVHAFVANQNTNAHMMTV
;
A
#
# COMPACT_ATOMS: atom_id res chain seq x y z
N MET A 1 17.63 -29.29 -13.49
CA MET A 1 16.22 -28.90 -13.27
C MET A 1 15.44 -29.39 -14.48
N LEU A 2 14.40 -30.21 -14.29
CA LEU A 2 13.57 -30.69 -15.40
C LEU A 2 12.48 -29.65 -15.71
N PHE A 3 12.29 -29.37 -17.00
CA PHE A 3 11.21 -28.52 -17.51
C PHE A 3 10.20 -29.40 -18.26
N ASP A 4 8.92 -29.21 -17.98
CA ASP A 4 7.79 -29.86 -18.66
C ASP A 4 7.18 -28.84 -19.63
N VAL A 5 7.49 -28.99 -20.93
CA VAL A 5 6.96 -28.11 -21.98
C VAL A 5 5.53 -28.53 -22.27
N ARG A 6 4.58 -27.62 -22.00
CA ARG A 6 3.14 -27.87 -22.18
C ARG A 6 2.67 -27.55 -23.58
N GLN A 7 3.18 -26.45 -24.12
CA GLN A 7 2.78 -25.97 -25.43
C GLN A 7 3.92 -25.17 -26.04
N PHE A 8 4.13 -25.31 -27.35
CA PHE A 8 4.93 -24.40 -28.12
C PHE A 8 4.17 -23.96 -29.37
N CYS A 9 4.33 -22.71 -29.75
CA CYS A 9 3.71 -22.12 -30.94
C CYS A 9 4.71 -21.15 -31.57
N PHE A 10 4.88 -21.22 -32.89
CA PHE A 10 5.67 -20.24 -33.64
C PHE A 10 4.79 -19.04 -33.96
N ILE A 11 5.19 -17.86 -33.47
CA ILE A 11 4.52 -16.58 -33.76
C ILE A 11 5.07 -16.00 -35.07
N SER A 12 6.33 -16.26 -35.38
CA SER A 12 6.99 -15.94 -36.65
C SER A 12 8.20 -16.85 -36.87
N ASP A 13 8.89 -16.71 -38.01
CA ASP A 13 10.09 -17.48 -38.34
C ASP A 13 11.24 -17.28 -37.34
N GLU A 14 11.24 -16.16 -36.60
CA GLU A 14 12.27 -15.83 -35.62
C GLU A 14 11.80 -15.93 -34.17
N VAL A 15 10.50 -16.11 -33.92
CA VAL A 15 9.93 -16.05 -32.56
C VAL A 15 8.99 -17.21 -32.30
N ALA A 16 9.31 -17.99 -31.26
CA ALA A 16 8.43 -19.01 -30.71
C ALA A 16 7.99 -18.66 -29.29
N MET A 17 6.71 -18.83 -29.02
CA MET A 17 6.16 -18.84 -27.67
C MET A 17 6.23 -20.26 -27.11
N VAL A 18 6.93 -20.42 -25.99
CA VAL A 18 7.02 -21.70 -25.27
C VAL A 18 6.38 -21.53 -23.91
N GLN A 19 5.30 -22.25 -23.65
CA GLN A 19 4.71 -22.39 -22.33
C GLN A 19 5.26 -23.66 -21.69
N TRP A 20 5.95 -23.48 -20.58
CA TRP A 20 6.54 -24.56 -19.82
C TRP A 20 6.20 -24.38 -18.34
N ARG A 21 6.28 -25.47 -17.59
CA ARG A 21 6.31 -25.44 -16.13
C ARG A 21 7.54 -26.19 -15.65
N HIS A 22 8.01 -25.87 -14.45
CA HIS A 22 8.95 -26.78 -13.79
C HIS A 22 8.26 -28.14 -13.69
N ALA A 23 8.93 -29.21 -14.16
CA ALA A 23 8.45 -30.54 -13.86
C ALA A 23 8.40 -30.61 -12.33
N GLU A 24 7.23 -30.91 -11.77
CA GLU A 24 7.04 -30.95 -10.33
C GLU A 24 8.10 -31.89 -9.74
N ALA A 25 9.15 -31.33 -9.14
CA ALA A 25 9.76 -31.96 -8.00
C ALA A 25 8.60 -32.10 -7.03
N ILE A 26 8.07 -33.33 -6.90
CA ILE A 26 6.96 -33.73 -6.03
C ILE A 26 6.93 -32.75 -4.87
N GLY A 27 5.99 -31.80 -4.93
CA GLY A 27 6.07 -30.58 -4.15
C GLY A 27 6.36 -30.97 -2.71
N SER A 28 7.53 -30.62 -2.20
CA SER A 28 7.77 -30.72 -0.78
C SER A 28 6.65 -29.91 -0.15
N ARG A 29 5.67 -30.58 0.48
CA ARG A 29 4.68 -29.89 1.32
C ARG A 29 5.50 -28.92 2.15
N ILE A 30 5.19 -27.63 2.05
CA ILE A 30 5.85 -26.63 2.88
C ILE A 30 5.49 -27.04 4.30
N LYS A 31 6.43 -27.67 5.02
CA LYS A 31 6.15 -28.34 6.30
C LYS A 31 5.76 -27.32 7.38
N ASP A 32 6.04 -26.05 7.12
CA ASP A 32 5.93 -24.94 8.08
C ASP A 32 4.82 -23.94 7.71
N VAL A 33 3.77 -24.37 7.00
CA VAL A 33 2.60 -23.53 6.72
C VAL A 33 1.40 -24.01 7.52
N ASN A 34 0.93 -23.17 8.44
CA ASN A 34 -0.32 -23.37 9.14
C ASN A 34 -1.31 -22.26 8.76
N VAL A 35 -2.27 -22.62 7.90
CA VAL A 35 -3.29 -21.70 7.39
C VAL A 35 -4.19 -21.14 8.49
N PHE A 36 -4.44 -21.91 9.56
CA PHE A 36 -5.27 -21.46 10.68
C PHE A 36 -4.56 -20.41 11.51
N ILE A 37 -3.26 -20.58 11.75
CA ILE A 37 -2.44 -19.55 12.42
C ILE A 37 -2.44 -18.27 11.58
N GLY A 38 -2.18 -18.37 10.26
CA GLY A 38 -2.21 -17.20 9.38
C GLY A 38 -3.57 -16.48 9.36
N ALA A 39 -4.67 -17.24 9.33
CA ALA A 39 -6.02 -16.67 9.39
C ALA A 39 -6.28 -15.95 10.72
N MET A 40 -5.93 -16.58 11.85
CA MET A 40 -6.14 -15.99 13.19
C MET A 40 -5.26 -14.75 13.41
N THR A 41 -3.99 -14.78 13.00
CA THR A 41 -3.09 -13.62 13.10
C THR A 41 -3.61 -12.45 12.28
N THR A 42 -4.03 -12.67 11.03
CA THR A 42 -4.57 -11.56 10.21
C THR A 42 -5.94 -11.08 10.67
N ALA A 43 -6.75 -11.94 11.30
CA ALA A 43 -8.01 -11.52 11.92
C ALA A 43 -7.76 -10.63 13.15
N HIS A 44 -6.83 -11.01 14.03
CA HIS A 44 -6.45 -10.20 15.18
C HIS A 44 -5.85 -8.85 14.78
N ALA A 45 -4.93 -8.82 13.81
CA ALA A 45 -4.36 -7.56 13.32
C ALA A 45 -5.45 -6.59 12.78
N ARG A 46 -6.46 -7.13 12.07
CA ARG A 46 -7.61 -6.32 11.62
C ARG A 46 -8.46 -5.80 12.77
N LEU A 47 -8.67 -6.58 13.83
CA LEU A 47 -9.39 -6.12 15.01
C LEU A 47 -8.63 -5.01 15.73
N MET A 48 -7.31 -5.14 15.87
CA MET A 48 -6.48 -4.07 16.47
C MET A 48 -6.57 -2.76 15.67
N LEU A 49 -6.54 -2.82 14.33
CA LEU A 49 -6.79 -1.64 13.51
C LEU A 49 -8.24 -1.14 13.61
N TYR A 50 -9.21 -2.05 13.77
CA TYR A 50 -10.62 -1.68 13.93
C TYR A 50 -10.87 -0.92 15.23
N ASP A 51 -10.11 -1.16 16.30
CA ASP A 51 -10.24 -0.40 17.55
C ASP A 51 -9.91 1.10 17.36
N LEU A 52 -9.19 1.45 16.29
CA LEU A 52 -8.96 2.84 15.86
C LEU A 52 -10.14 3.47 15.13
N TYR A 53 -11.28 2.76 15.03
CA TYR A 53 -12.54 3.30 14.51
C TYR A 53 -12.95 4.58 15.22
N THR A 54 -12.52 4.81 16.46
CA THR A 54 -12.71 6.08 17.19
C THR A 54 -12.25 7.33 16.42
N LEU A 55 -11.34 7.19 15.45
CA LEU A 55 -10.90 8.28 14.57
C LEU A 55 -11.95 8.67 13.50
N GLN A 56 -12.91 7.79 13.18
CA GLN A 56 -14.02 8.04 12.27
C GLN A 56 -13.56 8.64 10.91
N GLU A 57 -14.18 9.74 10.49
CA GLU A 57 -13.91 10.45 9.22
C GLU A 57 -12.51 11.05 9.13
N ARG A 58 -11.73 11.07 10.23
CA ARG A 58 -10.35 11.55 10.21
C ARG A 58 -9.41 10.57 9.51
N VAL A 59 -9.81 9.31 9.35
CA VAL A 59 -9.00 8.28 8.71
C VAL A 59 -8.97 8.49 7.21
N LEU A 60 -7.78 8.78 6.66
CA LEU A 60 -7.55 8.98 5.23
C LEU A 60 -7.15 7.69 4.51
N TYR A 61 -6.44 6.79 5.20
CA TYR A 61 -5.92 5.56 4.60
C TYR A 61 -5.55 4.53 5.67
N CYS A 62 -5.73 3.23 5.37
CA CYS A 62 -5.27 2.12 6.19
C CYS A 62 -4.58 1.06 5.32
N ASP A 63 -3.47 0.48 5.79
CA ASP A 63 -2.85 -0.70 5.16
C ASP A 63 -2.19 -1.58 6.21
N THR A 64 -2.67 -2.83 6.33
CA THR A 64 -2.15 -3.95 7.13
C THR A 64 -1.95 -3.69 8.62
N ASP A 65 -1.11 -2.73 8.98
CA ASP A 65 -0.62 -2.35 10.30
C ASP A 65 -0.40 -0.83 10.45
N SER A 66 -0.72 -0.03 9.42
CA SER A 66 -0.54 1.43 9.40
C SER A 66 -1.84 2.18 9.11
N ILE A 67 -1.94 3.41 9.63
CA ILE A 67 -3.06 4.32 9.41
C ILE A 67 -2.55 5.74 9.15
N VAL A 68 -3.19 6.45 8.21
CA VAL A 68 -2.97 7.88 7.98
C VAL A 68 -4.26 8.59 8.33
N PHE A 69 -4.19 9.62 9.17
CA PHE A 69 -5.35 10.35 9.63
C PHE A 69 -5.07 11.85 9.78
N THR A 70 -6.12 12.66 9.74
CA THR A 70 -6.04 14.10 10.03
C THR A 70 -6.12 14.37 11.52
N SER A 71 -5.34 15.32 12.03
CA SER A 71 -5.38 15.76 13.42
C SER A 71 -5.51 17.28 13.50
N ARG A 72 -6.32 17.77 14.45
CA ARG A 72 -6.45 19.19 14.79
C ARG A 72 -6.12 19.39 16.27
N ALA A 73 -5.87 20.63 16.66
CA ALA A 73 -5.61 20.97 18.05
C ALA A 73 -6.79 20.54 18.95
N GLY A 74 -6.51 19.69 19.95
CA GLY A 74 -7.50 19.17 20.89
C GLY A 74 -8.17 17.85 20.45
N ASP A 75 -7.87 17.34 19.26
CA ASP A 75 -8.35 16.02 18.84
C ASP A 75 -7.66 14.90 19.64
N MET A 76 -8.38 13.80 19.83
CA MET A 76 -7.81 12.57 20.38
C MET A 76 -6.77 12.00 19.40
N ILE A 77 -5.59 11.67 19.90
CA ILE A 77 -4.52 11.00 19.18
C ILE A 77 -4.38 9.58 19.74
N PRO A 78 -4.30 8.53 18.91
CA PRO A 78 -4.08 7.18 19.40
C PRO A 78 -2.81 7.10 20.26
N PRO A 79 -2.86 6.40 21.41
CA PRO A 79 -1.69 6.29 22.27
C PRO A 79 -0.56 5.55 21.54
N LEU A 80 0.64 6.11 21.61
CA LEU A 80 1.86 5.47 21.13
C LEU A 80 2.52 4.67 22.25
N GLY A 81 3.30 3.67 21.89
CA GLY A 81 4.08 2.87 22.84
C GLY A 81 5.27 2.18 22.20
N SER A 82 6.07 1.51 23.02
CA SER A 82 7.32 0.86 22.60
C SER A 82 7.27 -0.66 22.72
N TYR A 83 6.12 -1.23 23.10
CA TYR A 83 5.94 -2.67 23.25
C TYR A 83 5.30 -3.28 22.01
N LEU A 84 5.39 -4.61 21.93
CA LEU A 84 4.81 -5.36 20.81
C LEU A 84 3.29 -5.17 20.76
N GLY A 85 2.80 -4.64 19.64
CA GLY A 85 1.39 -4.36 19.43
C GLY A 85 0.98 -2.92 19.71
N ASP A 86 1.88 -2.10 20.26
CA ASP A 86 1.66 -0.67 20.40
C ASP A 86 1.77 0.03 19.03
N LEU A 87 1.06 1.15 18.88
CA LEU A 87 1.24 2.03 17.74
C LEU A 87 2.53 2.84 17.88
N THR A 88 3.21 3.04 16.76
CA THR A 88 4.41 3.87 16.66
C THR A 88 4.20 5.00 15.66
N ASP A 89 4.98 6.08 15.80
CA ASP A 89 4.95 7.19 14.87
C ASP A 89 5.99 7.00 13.76
N GLU A 90 5.57 6.45 12.61
CA GLU A 90 6.46 6.18 11.46
C GLU A 90 7.20 7.41 10.92
N ILE A 91 6.72 8.63 11.18
CA ILE A 91 7.34 9.87 10.68
C ILE A 91 8.51 10.26 11.58
N ASN A 92 8.34 10.11 12.90
CA ASN A 92 9.29 10.56 13.91
C ASN A 92 10.08 9.43 14.60
N ASP A 93 9.93 8.17 14.17
CA ASP A 93 10.61 6.97 14.72
C ASP A 93 12.15 6.92 14.47
N GLY A 94 12.76 8.03 14.05
CA GLY A 94 14.20 8.15 13.82
C GLY A 94 14.90 8.95 14.90
N ASP A 95 16.12 8.53 15.29
CA ASP A 95 17.07 9.33 16.07
C ASP A 95 17.45 10.61 15.29
N VAL A 96 16.61 11.64 15.34
CA VAL A 96 17.02 12.98 14.92
C VAL A 96 17.95 13.50 16.02
N CYS A 97 19.25 13.45 15.76
CA CYS A 97 20.25 14.18 16.54
C CYS A 97 20.01 15.69 16.36
N GLY A 98 19.13 16.26 17.18
CA GLY A 98 18.74 17.68 17.16
C GLY A 98 17.56 17.92 18.11
N PRO A 99 17.21 19.18 18.43
CA PRO A 99 15.98 19.47 19.16
C PRO A 99 14.78 18.88 18.40
N PRO A 100 13.85 18.18 19.07
CA PRO A 100 12.75 17.50 18.39
C PRO A 100 11.78 18.54 17.84
N GLU A 101 11.87 18.82 16.54
CA GLU A 101 10.79 19.46 15.81
C GLU A 101 9.89 18.33 15.30
N GLU A 102 8.64 18.25 15.78
CA GLU A 102 7.71 17.16 15.44
C GLU A 102 7.36 17.19 13.94
N ASP A 103 7.93 16.33 13.09
CA ASP A 103 7.55 16.29 11.67
C ASP A 103 6.16 15.66 11.51
N TYR A 104 5.41 16.10 10.50
CA TYR A 104 4.09 15.58 10.21
C TYR A 104 3.75 15.74 8.73
N ILE A 105 2.79 14.95 8.26
CA ILE A 105 2.30 15.02 6.89
C ILE A 105 1.49 16.31 6.69
N THR A 106 1.92 17.16 5.78
CA THR A 106 1.23 18.41 5.41
C THR A 106 0.23 18.20 4.28
N GLU A 107 0.56 17.32 3.34
CA GLU A 107 -0.27 16.98 2.19
C GLU A 107 -0.27 15.47 1.97
N PHE A 108 -1.45 14.90 1.75
CA PHE A 108 -1.63 13.49 1.49
C PHE A 108 -2.56 13.28 0.29
N VAL A 109 -2.21 12.36 -0.59
CA VAL A 109 -3.05 11.93 -1.71
C VAL A 109 -3.05 10.42 -1.82
N SER A 110 -4.22 9.83 -2.01
CA SER A 110 -4.38 8.41 -2.31
C SER A 110 -5.10 8.23 -3.63
N GLY A 111 -4.48 7.48 -4.55
CA GLY A 111 -5.10 7.00 -5.79
C GLY A 111 -5.80 5.65 -5.62
N GLY A 112 -5.82 5.10 -4.41
CA GLY A 112 -6.44 3.80 -4.10
C GLY A 112 -5.54 2.90 -3.24
N PRO A 113 -5.90 1.61 -3.07
CA PRO A 113 -5.14 0.68 -2.27
C PRO A 113 -3.69 0.56 -2.73
N LYS A 114 -2.75 0.81 -1.80
CA LYS A 114 -1.29 0.72 -2.01
C LYS A 114 -0.75 1.68 -3.07
N CYS A 115 -1.49 2.75 -3.35
CA CYS A 115 -1.12 3.82 -4.27
C CYS A 115 -1.37 5.19 -3.60
N TYR A 116 -0.33 5.77 -2.99
CA TYR A 116 -0.43 7.03 -2.26
C TYR A 116 0.87 7.82 -2.31
N ALA A 117 0.78 9.11 -2.04
CA ALA A 117 1.92 10.00 -1.87
C ALA A 117 1.67 11.02 -0.76
N TYR A 118 2.74 11.51 -0.15
CA TYR A 118 2.66 12.56 0.86
C TYR A 118 3.90 13.45 0.89
N TYR A 119 3.70 14.65 1.43
CA TYR A 119 4.74 15.60 1.81
C TYR A 119 4.72 15.78 3.33
N THR A 120 5.89 15.91 3.93
CA THR A 120 6.02 16.26 5.35
C THR A 120 6.44 17.72 5.51
N ARG A 121 6.28 18.27 6.72
CA ARG A 121 6.67 19.64 7.05
C ARG A 121 8.17 19.85 6.78
N ASP A 122 8.98 18.87 7.11
CA ASP A 122 10.44 18.95 6.96
C ASP A 122 10.91 18.70 5.51
N GLY A 123 9.97 18.61 4.56
CA GLY A 123 10.25 18.53 3.13
C GLY A 123 10.47 17.11 2.59
N LYS A 124 10.26 16.07 3.41
CA LYS A 124 10.31 14.69 2.95
C LYS A 124 9.15 14.43 2.00
N THR A 125 9.44 13.79 0.88
CA THR A 125 8.45 13.35 -0.11
C THR A 125 8.46 11.84 -0.20
N GLN A 126 7.29 11.20 -0.09
CA GLN A 126 7.15 9.76 -0.29
C GLN A 126 6.11 9.48 -1.36
N VAL A 127 6.43 8.57 -2.27
CA VAL A 127 5.48 7.99 -3.23
C VAL A 127 5.51 6.48 -3.08
N LYS A 128 4.34 5.85 -2.96
CA LYS A 128 4.15 4.40 -3.03
C LYS A 128 3.12 4.10 -4.11
N CYS A 129 3.47 3.27 -5.08
CA CYS A 129 2.55 2.84 -6.13
C CYS A 129 2.77 1.36 -6.44
N LYS A 130 2.01 0.48 -5.77
CA LYS A 130 2.16 -0.96 -5.96
C LYS A 130 1.60 -1.39 -7.32
N GLY A 131 2.32 -2.27 -8.01
CA GLY A 131 2.00 -2.69 -9.38
C GLY A 131 2.74 -1.88 -10.45
N VAL A 132 3.39 -0.76 -10.08
CA VAL A 132 4.28 0.00 -10.96
C VAL A 132 5.70 -0.06 -10.40
N THR A 133 6.64 -0.55 -11.19
CA THR A 133 8.06 -0.50 -10.82
C THR A 133 8.55 0.94 -10.89
N LEU A 134 8.91 1.55 -9.75
CA LEU A 134 9.46 2.89 -9.68
C LEU A 134 10.95 2.91 -10.06
N ASN A 135 11.24 2.59 -11.33
CA ASN A 135 12.55 2.86 -11.92
C ASN A 135 12.72 4.35 -12.24
N ALA A 136 13.92 4.80 -12.61
CA ALA A 136 14.20 6.22 -12.87
C ALA A 136 13.23 6.88 -13.87
N LYS A 137 12.83 6.15 -14.93
CA LYS A 137 11.89 6.65 -15.94
C LYS A 137 10.46 6.77 -15.37
N ASN A 138 10.01 5.76 -14.64
CA ASN A 138 8.66 5.73 -14.08
C ASN A 138 8.52 6.69 -12.90
N ALA A 139 9.55 6.85 -12.07
CA ALA A 139 9.55 7.78 -10.93
C ALA A 139 9.47 9.26 -11.38
N ALA A 140 9.93 9.58 -12.59
CA ALA A 140 9.76 10.91 -13.18
C ALA A 140 8.30 11.21 -13.58
N VAL A 141 7.49 10.18 -13.78
CA VAL A 141 6.07 10.31 -14.19
C VAL A 141 5.14 10.11 -13.00
N VAL A 142 5.39 9.08 -12.18
CA VAL A 142 4.63 8.74 -10.97
C VAL A 142 5.11 9.62 -9.82
N THR A 143 4.64 10.86 -9.84
CA THR A 143 4.93 11.91 -8.86
C THR A 143 3.68 12.21 -8.02
N PRO A 144 3.82 12.87 -6.86
CA PRO A 144 2.65 13.29 -6.08
C PRO A 144 1.67 14.14 -6.91
N ALA A 145 2.19 15.06 -7.73
CA ALA A 145 1.40 15.86 -8.66
C ALA A 145 0.61 15.02 -9.67
N SER A 146 1.20 13.94 -10.20
CA SER A 146 0.50 13.02 -11.10
C SER A 146 -0.64 12.27 -10.40
N LEU A 147 -0.45 11.88 -9.14
CA LEU A 147 -1.50 11.24 -8.34
C LEU A 147 -2.65 12.23 -8.06
N VAL A 148 -2.32 13.48 -7.70
CA VAL A 148 -3.31 14.55 -7.52
C VAL A 148 -4.12 14.77 -8.80
N GLY A 149 -3.45 14.84 -9.95
CA GLY A 149 -4.12 14.94 -11.25
C GLY A 149 -5.06 13.77 -11.54
N LEU A 150 -4.65 12.55 -11.18
CA LEU A 150 -5.48 11.34 -11.34
C LEU A 150 -6.74 11.39 -10.46
N VAL A 151 -6.61 11.80 -9.20
CA VAL A 151 -7.74 11.96 -8.28
C VAL A 151 -8.70 13.05 -8.76
N HIS A 152 -8.18 14.22 -9.17
CA HIS A 152 -9.02 15.29 -9.70
C HIS A 152 -9.76 14.88 -10.98
N ALA A 153 -9.09 14.19 -11.91
CA ALA A 153 -9.72 13.69 -13.13
C ALA A 153 -10.86 12.70 -12.80
N PHE A 154 -10.66 11.82 -11.82
CA PHE A 154 -11.70 10.90 -11.37
C PHE A 154 -12.92 11.63 -10.81
N VAL A 155 -12.71 12.60 -9.90
CA VAL A 155 -13.79 13.40 -9.31
C VAL A 155 -14.53 14.23 -10.37
N ALA A 156 -13.81 14.86 -11.29
CA ALA A 156 -14.40 15.63 -12.38
C ALA A 156 -15.28 14.75 -13.28
N ASN A 157 -14.82 13.53 -13.60
CA ASN A 157 -15.55 12.60 -14.45
C ASN A 157 -16.80 12.02 -13.79
N GLN A 158 -16.81 11.86 -12.45
CA GLN A 158 -18.01 11.42 -11.72
C GLN A 158 -19.17 12.42 -11.80
N ASN A 159 -18.87 13.72 -11.92
CA ASN A 159 -19.88 14.76 -12.04
C ASN A 159 -20.52 14.82 -13.45
N THR A 160 -20.03 14.02 -14.41
CA THR A 160 -20.45 14.13 -15.82
C THR A 160 -21.44 13.10 -16.33
N ASN A 161 -21.79 11.99 -15.65
CA ASN A 161 -22.92 11.13 -16.10
C ASN A 161 -23.46 10.14 -15.05
N ALA A 162 -24.77 10.28 -14.80
CA ALA A 162 -25.85 9.29 -14.61
C ALA A 162 -25.59 7.95 -13.88
N HIS A 163 -26.41 7.71 -12.85
CA HIS A 163 -26.87 6.43 -12.30
C HIS A 163 -26.11 5.16 -12.72
N MET A 164 -25.11 4.76 -11.93
CA MET A 164 -24.82 3.34 -11.76
C MET A 164 -25.79 2.79 -10.72
N MET A 165 -26.87 2.14 -11.18
CA MET A 165 -27.54 1.12 -10.37
C MET A 165 -26.58 -0.07 -10.26
N THR A 166 -26.14 -0.37 -9.05
CA THR A 166 -25.47 -1.64 -8.75
C THR A 166 -26.57 -2.65 -8.41
N VAL A 167 -26.56 -3.79 -9.11
CA VAL A 167 -27.40 -4.96 -8.83
C VAL A 167 -26.90 -5.66 -7.56
#